data_AF-A0A2S6CCX4-F1
#
_entry.id   AF-A0A2S6CCX4-F1
#
_cell.length_a   1.000
_cell.length_b   1.000
_cell.length_c   1.000
_cell.angle_alpha   90.00
_cell.angle_beta   90.00
_cell.angle_gamma   90.00
#
_symmetry.space_group_name_H-M   'P 1'
#
loop_
_entity.id
_entity.type
_entity.pdbx_description
1 polymer ?
#
loop_
_entity_poly.entity_id
_entity_poly.type
_entity_poly.pdbx_seq_one_letter_code
_entity_poly.pdbx_strand_id
1 'polypeptide(L)'
;MVKDNDTVIEEFNDIVNMSAKDLQDWLDSEESTGAGWDKDDGSGETIGHERSVFSPISRKIQKLTNYTKSGRKIVKILEDNPKKDPENYSEEDIAHMRKVVAYCKRHLAQEGKAKQDPNSKSAKSLKNWGHDPQKS
;
A
#
# COMPACT_ATOMS: atom_id res chain seq x y z
N MET A 1 5.53 19.73 7.42
CA MET A 1 6.12 19.07 8.60
C MET A 1 6.17 17.58 8.34
N VAL A 2 7.32 16.94 8.55
CA VAL A 2 7.41 15.47 8.61
C VAL A 2 6.81 15.06 9.96
N LYS A 3 5.90 14.09 9.96
CA LYS A 3 5.32 13.56 11.20
C LYS A 3 6.41 12.84 12.01
N ASP A 4 6.37 12.98 13.32
CA ASP A 4 7.21 12.21 14.24
C ASP A 4 6.99 10.70 14.06
N ASN A 5 7.97 9.91 14.52
CA ASN A 5 7.97 8.46 14.33
C ASN A 5 6.79 7.81 15.06
N ASP A 6 6.48 8.26 16.26
CA ASP A 6 5.42 7.68 17.11
C ASP A 6 4.05 7.84 16.45
N THR A 7 3.72 9.04 15.98
CA THR A 7 2.49 9.31 15.23
C THR A 7 2.38 8.44 13.98
N VAL A 8 3.50 8.18 13.29
CA VAL A 8 3.49 7.31 12.10
C VAL A 8 3.19 5.87 12.48
N ILE A 9 3.79 5.37 13.55
CA ILE A 9 3.59 4.01 14.04
C ILE A 9 2.13 3.82 14.47
N GLU A 10 1.56 4.78 15.20
CA GLU A 10 0.14 4.78 15.58
C GLU A 10 -0.77 4.78 14.35
N GLU A 11 -0.56 5.70 13.41
CA GLU A 11 -1.37 5.78 12.19
C GLU A 11 -1.23 4.54 11.30
N PHE A 12 -0.06 3.91 11.28
CA PHE A 12 0.17 2.67 10.56
C PHE A 12 -0.61 1.51 11.19
N ASN A 13 -0.56 1.41 12.52
CA ASN A 13 -1.26 0.36 13.26
C ASN A 13 -2.78 0.49 13.21
N ASP A 14 -3.29 1.71 13.04
CA ASP A 14 -4.70 2.01 12.81
C ASP A 14 -5.14 1.66 11.37
N ILE A 15 -4.33 2.04 10.38
CA ILE A 15 -4.72 1.88 8.97
C ILE A 15 -4.49 0.46 8.43
N VAL A 16 -3.49 -0.27 8.93
CA VAL A 16 -3.20 -1.65 8.54
C VAL A 16 -4.02 -2.61 9.42
N ASN A 17 -5.16 -3.05 8.89
CA ASN A 17 -6.14 -3.89 9.58
C ASN A 17 -6.10 -5.37 9.15
N MET A 18 -5.21 -5.73 8.21
CA MET A 18 -4.95 -7.11 7.81
C MET A 18 -3.84 -7.72 8.67
N SER A 19 -3.99 -9.00 9.05
CA SER A 19 -2.89 -9.74 9.69
C SER A 19 -1.77 -10.02 8.68
N ALA A 20 -0.56 -10.32 9.18
CA ALA A 20 0.56 -10.72 8.32
C ALA A 20 0.17 -11.89 7.40
N LYS A 21 -0.52 -12.89 7.97
CA LYS A 21 -1.01 -14.06 7.25
C LYS A 21 -2.07 -13.70 6.20
N ASP A 22 -3.07 -12.90 6.56
CA ASP A 22 -4.12 -12.49 5.63
C ASP A 22 -3.54 -11.70 4.45
N LEU A 23 -2.57 -10.82 4.72
CA LEU A 23 -1.90 -10.02 3.71
C LEU A 23 -1.02 -10.89 2.81
N GLN A 24 -0.31 -11.87 3.37
CA GLN A 24 0.49 -12.80 2.59
C GLN A 24 -0.39 -13.63 1.66
N ASP A 25 -1.45 -14.25 2.18
CA ASP A 25 -2.38 -15.07 1.41
C ASP A 25 -3.05 -14.22 0.30
N TRP A 26 -3.36 -12.95 0.56
CA TRP A 26 -3.83 -12.00 -0.45
C TRP A 26 -2.79 -11.70 -1.52
N LEU A 27 -1.54 -11.40 -1.13
CA LEU A 27 -0.48 -11.04 -2.07
C LEU A 27 -0.07 -12.19 -3.00
N ASP A 28 -0.27 -13.43 -2.57
CA ASP A 28 -0.01 -14.63 -3.37
C ASP A 28 -1.20 -15.00 -4.29
N SER A 29 -2.34 -14.30 -4.17
CA SER A 29 -3.49 -14.46 -5.07
C SER A 29 -3.34 -13.72 -6.41
N GLU A 30 -4.00 -14.22 -7.46
CA GLU A 30 -4.03 -13.53 -8.77
C GLU A 30 -4.72 -12.16 -8.69
N GLU A 31 -5.62 -11.95 -7.73
CA GLU A 31 -6.39 -10.71 -7.57
C GLU A 31 -5.52 -9.51 -7.16
N SER A 32 -4.45 -9.75 -6.40
CA SER A 32 -3.44 -8.76 -6.02
C SER A 32 -2.77 -8.12 -7.25
N THR A 33 -2.61 -8.87 -8.34
CA THR A 33 -1.97 -8.41 -9.58
C THR A 33 -2.89 -7.56 -10.47
N GLY A 34 -4.21 -7.65 -10.28
CA GLY A 34 -5.22 -6.92 -11.06
C GLY A 34 -5.41 -5.45 -10.68
N ALA A 35 -4.77 -4.98 -9.60
CA ALA A 35 -4.91 -3.61 -9.08
C ALA A 35 -4.15 -2.52 -9.90
N GLY A 36 -3.54 -2.90 -11.02
CA GLY A 36 -2.91 -1.96 -11.96
C GLY A 36 -3.91 -0.95 -12.52
N TRP A 37 -3.79 0.31 -12.11
CA TRP A 37 -4.42 1.44 -12.80
C TRP A 37 -3.82 1.56 -14.21
N ASP A 38 -4.62 1.28 -15.23
CA ASP A 38 -4.46 1.90 -16.54
C ASP A 38 -5.12 3.27 -16.41
N LYS A 39 -4.35 4.36 -16.57
CA LYS A 39 -4.93 5.69 -16.71
C LYS A 39 -5.51 5.78 -18.13
N ASP A 40 -6.83 5.78 -18.25
CA ASP A 40 -7.53 6.09 -19.49
C ASP A 40 -8.27 7.44 -19.37
N ASP A 41 -7.52 8.51 -19.05
CA ASP A 41 -8.09 9.88 -19.01
C ASP A 41 -7.26 10.93 -19.76
N GLY A 42 -6.24 10.53 -20.53
CA GLY A 42 -5.48 11.47 -21.36
C GLY A 42 -4.72 12.57 -20.60
N SER A 43 -4.69 12.56 -19.26
CA SER A 43 -3.98 13.55 -18.46
C SER A 43 -2.64 12.98 -17.96
N GLY A 44 -1.62 13.19 -18.79
CA GLY A 44 -0.27 12.67 -18.58
C GLY A 44 0.55 13.39 -17.50
N GLU A 45 0.14 13.34 -16.23
CA GLU A 45 1.00 13.77 -15.11
C GLU A 45 1.07 12.77 -13.93
N THR A 46 2.20 12.86 -13.23
CA THR A 46 3.07 11.80 -12.72
C THR A 46 3.10 11.65 -11.19
N ILE A 47 3.53 10.49 -10.69
CA ILE A 47 4.26 10.39 -9.40
C ILE A 47 5.70 10.01 -9.72
N GLY A 48 6.63 10.96 -9.54
CA GLY A 48 8.08 10.74 -9.53
C GLY A 48 8.77 10.83 -10.89
N HIS A 49 9.42 11.97 -11.16
CA HIS A 49 10.38 12.15 -12.24
C HIS A 49 11.61 11.22 -12.02
N GLU A 50 11.72 10.17 -12.83
CA GLU A 50 12.99 9.79 -13.44
C GLU A 50 12.71 9.50 -14.91
N ARG A 51 13.37 10.28 -15.76
CA ARG A 51 13.15 10.27 -17.21
C ARG A 51 13.94 9.11 -17.80
N SER A 52 13.41 7.91 -17.66
CA SER A 52 13.83 6.77 -18.46
C SER A 52 12.65 6.35 -19.33
N VAL A 53 12.90 6.32 -20.64
CA VAL A 53 11.99 5.92 -21.71
C VAL A 53 11.57 4.47 -21.50
N PHE A 54 10.64 4.26 -20.58
CA PHE A 54 10.06 2.97 -20.29
C PHE A 54 8.77 2.83 -21.08
N SER A 55 8.70 1.77 -21.89
CA SER A 55 7.47 1.32 -22.56
C SER A 55 6.29 1.36 -21.57
N PRO A 56 5.06 1.69 -22.00
CA PRO A 56 3.87 1.63 -21.14
C PRO A 56 3.75 0.32 -20.35
N ILE A 57 4.21 -0.79 -20.95
CA ILE A 57 4.30 -2.11 -20.33
C ILE A 57 5.26 -2.09 -19.12
N SER A 58 6.42 -1.48 -19.26
CA SER A 58 7.43 -1.36 -18.19
C SER A 58 6.92 -0.52 -17.00
N ARG A 59 6.10 0.53 -17.25
CA ARG A 59 5.48 1.32 -16.16
C ARG A 59 4.45 0.51 -15.38
N LYS A 60 3.61 -0.29 -16.07
CA LYS A 60 2.65 -1.19 -15.41
C LYS A 60 3.37 -2.26 -14.59
N ILE A 61 4.40 -2.88 -15.15
CA ILE A 61 5.25 -3.86 -14.45
C ILE A 61 5.90 -3.23 -13.22
N GLN A 62 6.53 -2.06 -13.34
CA GLN A 62 7.19 -1.40 -12.21
C GLN A 62 6.21 -1.09 -11.08
N LYS A 63 5.01 -0.59 -11.41
CA LYS A 63 3.96 -0.30 -10.42
C LYS A 63 3.48 -1.57 -9.71
N LEU A 64 3.25 -2.66 -10.44
CA LEU A 64 2.89 -3.97 -9.87
C LEU A 64 3.99 -4.51 -8.95
N THR A 65 5.27 -4.40 -9.36
CA THR A 65 6.40 -4.82 -8.52
C THR A 65 6.53 -3.98 -7.26
N ASN A 66 6.21 -2.69 -7.31
CA ASN A 66 6.28 -1.82 -6.14
C ASN A 66 5.16 -2.15 -5.13
N TYR A 67 3.98 -2.54 -5.58
CA TYR A 67 2.89 -2.98 -4.71
C TYR A 67 3.22 -4.30 -4.02
N THR A 68 3.70 -5.29 -4.76
CA THR A 68 4.11 -6.58 -4.18
C THR A 68 5.30 -6.41 -3.22
N LYS A 69 6.28 -5.56 -3.54
CA LYS A 69 7.39 -5.25 -2.63
C LYS A 69 6.91 -4.55 -1.36
N SER A 70 6.00 -3.58 -1.49
CA SER A 70 5.49 -2.83 -0.33
C SER A 70 4.64 -3.71 0.57
N GLY A 71 3.73 -4.51 0.01
CA GLY A 71 2.93 -5.48 0.74
C GLY A 71 3.80 -6.52 1.45
N ARG A 72 4.80 -7.09 0.78
CA ARG A 72 5.72 -8.07 1.41
C ARG A 72 6.57 -7.44 2.52
N LYS A 73 6.97 -6.17 2.37
CA LYS A 73 7.65 -5.42 3.45
C LYS A 73 6.73 -5.22 4.66
N ILE A 74 5.44 -4.95 4.45
CA ILE A 74 4.44 -4.85 5.54
C ILE A 74 4.31 -6.20 6.26
N VAL A 75 4.20 -7.31 5.52
CA VAL A 75 4.17 -8.66 6.12
C VAL A 75 5.38 -8.86 7.03
N LYS A 76 6.59 -8.57 6.53
CA LYS A 76 7.81 -8.68 7.32
C LYS A 76 7.80 -7.82 8.59
N ILE A 77 7.36 -6.56 8.49
CA ILE A 77 7.24 -5.65 9.65
C ILE A 77 6.29 -6.21 10.71
N LEU A 78 5.17 -6.81 10.28
CA LEU A 78 4.18 -7.41 11.18
C LEU A 78 4.68 -8.74 11.81
N GLU A 79 5.47 -9.52 11.08
CA GLU A 79 6.08 -10.77 11.57
C GLU A 79 7.25 -10.53 12.53
N ASP A 80 8.11 -9.55 12.22
CA ASP A 80 9.29 -9.21 13.02
C ASP A 80 8.88 -8.53 14.34
N ASN A 81 7.75 -7.82 14.36
CA ASN A 81 7.25 -7.12 15.56
C ASN A 81 5.74 -7.38 15.81
N PRO A 82 5.35 -8.59 16.23
CA PRO A 82 3.95 -8.96 16.42
C PRO A 82 3.27 -8.23 17.59
N LYS A 83 4.08 -7.72 18.54
CA LYS A 83 3.60 -6.94 19.68
C LYS A 83 3.40 -5.46 19.35
N LYS A 84 3.80 -5.02 18.15
CA LYS A 84 3.71 -3.62 17.69
C LYS A 84 4.43 -2.64 18.62
N ASP A 85 5.55 -3.09 19.19
CA ASP A 85 6.35 -2.29 20.11
C ASP A 85 7.10 -1.18 19.33
N PRO A 86 6.86 0.11 19.62
CA PRO A 86 7.45 1.23 18.89
C PRO A 86 8.99 1.22 18.84
N GLU A 87 9.65 0.67 19.86
CA GLU A 87 11.11 0.67 19.96
C GLU A 87 11.78 -0.39 19.07
N ASN A 88 11.02 -1.39 18.62
CA ASN A 88 11.52 -2.51 17.81
C ASN A 88 11.45 -2.25 16.30
N TYR A 89 11.14 -1.01 15.87
CA TYR A 89 11.12 -0.66 14.45
C TYR A 89 12.40 0.04 14.03
N SER A 90 12.97 -0.40 12.89
CA SER A 90 14.08 0.32 12.28
C SER A 90 13.61 1.62 11.63
N GLU A 91 14.52 2.56 11.41
CA GLU A 91 14.22 3.79 10.67
C GLU A 91 13.71 3.50 9.24
N GLU A 92 14.18 2.41 8.62
CA GLU A 92 13.70 1.98 7.30
C GLU A 92 12.25 1.51 7.36
N ASP A 93 11.87 0.80 8.41
CA ASP A 93 10.49 0.34 8.61
C ASP A 93 9.57 1.53 8.85
N ILE A 94 9.97 2.47 9.70
CA ILE A 94 9.20 3.70 9.95
C ILE A 94 9.08 4.53 8.66
N ALA A 95 10.15 4.65 7.87
CA ALA A 95 10.08 5.33 6.57
C ALA A 95 9.13 4.65 5.59
N HIS A 96 9.04 3.31 5.62
CA HIS A 96 8.06 2.57 4.84
C HIS A 96 6.64 2.78 5.36
N MET A 97 6.42 2.69 6.67
CA MET A 97 5.13 2.96 7.32
C MET A 97 4.57 4.33 6.94
N ARG A 98 5.42 5.37 6.92
CA ARG A 98 5.03 6.71 6.42
C ARG A 98 4.43 6.66 5.02
N LYS A 99 5.04 5.89 4.11
CA LYS A 99 4.54 5.73 2.74
C LYS A 99 3.22 4.99 2.71
N VAL A 100 3.08 3.92 3.52
CA VAL A 100 1.85 3.15 3.65
C VAL A 100 0.70 4.03 4.12
N VAL A 101 0.90 4.72 5.23
CA VAL A 101 -0.09 5.63 5.82
C VAL A 101 -0.50 6.72 4.82
N ALA A 102 0.47 7.38 4.18
CA ALA A 102 0.18 8.42 3.19
C ALA A 102 -0.57 7.87 1.97
N TYR A 103 -0.24 6.66 1.50
CA TYR A 103 -0.91 6.02 0.39
C TYR A 103 -2.35 5.69 0.73
N CYS A 104 -2.58 4.96 1.82
CA CYS A 104 -3.92 4.52 2.23
C CYS A 104 -4.82 5.71 2.55
N LYS A 105 -4.36 6.71 3.32
CA LYS A 105 -5.17 7.91 3.62
C LYS A 105 -5.58 8.67 2.37
N ARG A 106 -4.66 8.86 1.41
CA ARG A 106 -4.98 9.55 0.15
C ARG A 106 -6.01 8.78 -0.67
N HIS A 107 -5.87 7.46 -0.78
CA HIS A 107 -6.81 6.65 -1.56
C HIS A 107 -8.18 6.55 -0.88
N LEU A 108 -8.23 6.41 0.45
CA LEU A 108 -9.49 6.44 1.20
C LEU A 108 -10.21 7.78 1.07
N ALA A 109 -9.48 8.90 1.04
CA ALA A 109 -10.06 10.23 0.84
C ALA A 109 -10.52 10.49 -0.60
N GLN A 110 -9.80 9.96 -1.60
CA GLN A 110 -10.16 10.10 -3.02
C GLN A 110 -11.31 9.18 -3.42
N GLU A 111 -11.47 8.05 -2.75
CA GLU A 111 -12.39 7.01 -3.17
C GLU A 111 -13.51 6.74 -2.16
N GLY A 112 -14.57 7.54 -2.23
CA GLY A 112 -15.84 7.23 -1.55
C GLY A 112 -16.51 5.93 -2.02
N LYS A 113 -16.02 5.32 -3.11
CA LYS A 113 -16.54 4.09 -3.72
C LYS A 113 -15.81 2.81 -3.32
N ALA A 114 -14.62 2.89 -2.71
CA ALA A 114 -13.86 1.69 -2.32
C ALA A 114 -14.60 0.81 -1.30
N LYS A 115 -15.49 1.41 -0.50
CA LYS A 115 -16.39 0.69 0.43
C LYS A 115 -17.57 0.01 -0.28
N GLN A 116 -17.92 0.40 -1.50
CA GLN A 116 -19.11 -0.08 -2.20
C GLN A 116 -18.86 -1.31 -3.06
N ASP A 117 -17.65 -1.45 -3.63
CA ASP A 117 -17.29 -2.59 -4.48
C ASP A 117 -15.95 -3.22 -4.04
N PRO A 118 -15.99 -4.42 -3.42
CA PRO A 118 -14.79 -5.10 -2.97
C PRO A 118 -13.92 -5.64 -4.11
N ASN A 119 -14.46 -5.76 -5.32
CA ASN A 119 -13.72 -6.18 -6.50
C ASN A 119 -13.10 -5.01 -7.27
N SER A 120 -13.34 -3.77 -6.83
CA SER A 120 -12.78 -2.58 -7.46
C SER A 120 -11.26 -2.58 -7.41
N LYS A 121 -10.62 -1.98 -8.43
CA LYS A 121 -9.15 -1.84 -8.50
C LYS A 121 -8.57 -1.16 -7.25
N SER A 122 -9.35 -0.30 -6.62
CA SER A 122 -8.98 0.40 -5.40
C SER A 122 -9.05 -0.44 -4.15
N ALA A 123 -10.14 -1.20 -3.95
CA ALA A 123 -10.21 -2.14 -2.84
C ALA A 123 -9.05 -3.14 -2.90
N LYS A 124 -8.76 -3.67 -4.10
CA LYS A 124 -7.60 -4.54 -4.35
C LYS A 124 -6.28 -3.83 -4.06
N SER A 125 -6.15 -2.57 -4.48
CA SER A 125 -4.96 -1.78 -4.18
C SER A 125 -4.80 -1.51 -2.70
N LEU A 126 -5.85 -1.20 -1.94
CA LEU A 126 -5.76 -0.96 -0.50
C LEU A 126 -5.31 -2.24 0.22
N LYS A 127 -5.84 -3.41 -0.18
CA LYS A 127 -5.42 -4.71 0.36
C LYS A 127 -3.94 -5.00 0.08
N ASN A 128 -3.40 -4.60 -1.08
CA ASN A 128 -1.95 -4.69 -1.36
C ASN A 128 -1.09 -3.85 -0.39
N TRP A 129 -1.68 -2.86 0.28
CA TRP A 129 -1.05 -2.03 1.30
C TRP A 129 -1.50 -2.39 2.73
N GLY A 130 -2.12 -3.56 2.92
CA GLY A 130 -2.52 -4.07 4.23
C GLY A 130 -3.81 -3.47 4.80
N HIS A 131 -4.55 -2.68 4.01
CA HIS A 131 -5.85 -2.14 4.40
C HIS A 131 -6.98 -2.85 3.65
N ASP A 132 -7.77 -3.63 4.35
CA ASP A 132 -9.02 -4.18 3.81
C ASP A 132 -10.18 -3.22 4.11
N PRO A 133 -10.76 -2.54 3.09
CA PRO A 133 -11.87 -1.61 3.29
C PRO A 133 -13.16 -2.29 3.75
N GLN A 134 -13.23 -3.63 3.72
CA GLN A 134 -14.36 -4.41 4.21
C GLN A 134 -14.23 -4.82 5.68
N LYS A 135 -13.01 -4.80 6.24
CA LYS A 135 -12.79 -4.97 7.69
C LYS A 135 -12.90 -3.60 8.34
N SER A 136 -13.98 -3.37 9.09
CA SER A 136 -14.13 -2.21 9.98
C SER A 136 -13.78 -2.59 11.41
#